data_AF-A0A5E7R5Q2-F1
#
_entry.id   AF-A0A5E7R5Q2-F1
#
_cell.length_a   1.000
_cell.length_b   1.000
_cell.length_c   1.000
_cell.angle_alpha   90.00
_cell.angle_beta   90.00
_cell.angle_gamma   90.00
#
_symmetry.space_group_name_H-M   'P 1'
#
loop_
_entity.id
_entity.type
_entity.pdbx_description
1 polymer ?
#
loop_
_entity_poly.entity_id
_entity_poly.type
_entity_poly.pdbx_seq_one_letter_code
_entity_poly.pdbx_strand_id
1 'polypeptide(L)'
;MKAGSSSLLIDTQAPFEVLQATADYRIRAVTQVLENIAFRAEIGCDTVVLSDFSKLLAIPLRDGCDLMDVIGRRLRAQAAQ
;
A
#
# COMPACT_ATOMS: atom_id res chain seq x y z
N MET A 1 -2.13 -17.07 18.11
CA MET A 1 -1.03 -16.10 17.91
C MET A 1 -1.64 -14.72 17.88
N LYS A 2 -1.33 -13.85 18.85
CA LYS A 2 -1.82 -12.46 18.86
C LYS A 2 -1.05 -11.72 17.77
N ALA A 3 -1.72 -11.29 16.71
CA ALA A 3 -1.09 -10.46 15.68
C ALA A 3 -0.56 -9.21 16.38
N GLY A 4 0.77 -9.08 16.50
CA GLY A 4 1.37 -7.81 16.88
C GLY A 4 0.87 -6.78 15.89
N SER A 5 0.28 -5.69 16.38
CA SER A 5 -0.19 -4.58 15.55
C SER A 5 1.00 -4.08 14.73
N SER A 6 1.03 -4.42 13.45
CA SER A 6 2.06 -3.95 12.51
C SER A 6 1.94 -2.44 12.41
N SER A 7 2.98 -1.72 12.84
CA SER A 7 3.06 -0.27 12.78
C SER A 7 4.05 0.13 11.69
N LEU A 8 3.64 1.06 10.83
CA LEU A 8 4.50 1.72 9.85
C LEU A 8 5.02 3.04 10.44
N LEU A 9 6.33 3.24 10.42
CA LEU A 9 6.93 4.54 10.73
C LEU A 9 6.99 5.38 9.46
N ILE A 10 6.38 6.56 9.48
CA ILE A 10 6.38 7.51 8.36
C ILE A 10 7.12 8.78 8.80
N ASP A 11 8.14 9.18 8.05
CA ASP A 11 8.70 10.52 8.18
C ASP A 11 7.72 11.55 7.59
N THR A 12 6.84 12.07 8.44
CA THR A 12 5.81 13.03 8.03
C THR A 12 6.39 14.37 7.58
N GLN A 13 7.66 14.66 7.91
CA GLN A 13 8.35 15.90 7.56
C GLN A 13 9.08 15.83 6.21
N ALA A 14 9.15 14.63 5.60
CA ALA A 14 9.73 14.46 4.27
C ALA A 14 9.06 15.38 3.22
N PRO A 15 9.76 15.74 2.12
CA PRO A 15 9.16 16.49 1.03
C PRO A 15 7.90 15.82 0.48
N PHE A 16 6.93 16.63 0.04
CA PHE A 16 5.63 16.11 -0.44
C PHE A 16 5.79 15.16 -1.64
N GLU A 17 6.70 15.49 -2.55
CA GLU A 17 7.05 14.66 -3.71
C GLU A 17 7.58 13.28 -3.28
N VAL A 18 8.40 13.22 -2.22
CA VAL A 18 8.93 11.94 -1.70
C VAL A 18 7.81 11.09 -1.12
N LEU A 19 6.91 11.67 -0.32
CA LEU A 19 5.76 10.95 0.22
C LEU A 19 4.84 10.46 -0.90
N GLN A 20 4.55 11.31 -1.88
CA GLN A 20 3.66 10.98 -2.99
C GLN A 20 4.26 9.90 -3.87
N ALA A 21 5.52 10.02 -4.28
CA ALA A 21 6.21 9.01 -5.08
C ALA A 21 6.29 7.66 -4.35
N THR A 22 6.48 7.68 -3.02
CA THR A 22 6.53 6.45 -2.22
C THR A 22 5.15 5.77 -2.14
N ALA A 23 4.09 6.54 -1.88
CA ALA A 23 2.73 6.02 -1.88
C ALA A 23 2.35 5.44 -3.24
N ASP A 24 2.67 6.19 -4.28
CA ASP A 24 2.39 5.87 -5.67
C ASP A 24 3.07 4.57 -6.11
N TYR A 25 4.37 4.45 -5.84
CA TYR A 25 5.13 3.24 -6.15
C TYR A 25 4.52 1.99 -5.50
N ARG A 26 4.19 2.07 -4.20
CA ARG A 26 3.63 0.92 -3.46
C ARG A 26 2.26 0.51 -4.00
N ILE A 27 1.37 1.47 -4.23
CA ILE A 27 0.03 1.20 -4.75
C ILE A 27 0.12 0.61 -6.16
N ARG A 28 0.89 1.23 -7.07
CA ARG A 28 1.06 0.72 -8.44
C ARG A 28 1.69 -0.66 -8.47
N ALA A 29 2.68 -0.93 -7.62
CA ALA A 29 3.29 -2.26 -7.55
C ALA A 29 2.26 -3.33 -7.16
N VAL A 30 1.40 -3.06 -6.16
CA VAL A 30 0.31 -3.97 -5.79
C VAL A 30 -0.67 -4.15 -6.94
N THR A 31 -1.11 -3.07 -7.57
CA THR A 31 -2.01 -3.11 -8.73
C THR A 31 -1.44 -3.98 -9.85
N GLN A 32 -0.16 -3.78 -10.21
CA GLN A 32 0.48 -4.53 -11.27
C GLN A 32 0.53 -6.04 -10.96
N VAL A 33 0.75 -6.43 -9.71
CA VAL A 33 0.72 -7.83 -9.30
C VAL A 33 -0.69 -8.39 -9.37
N LEU A 34 -1.70 -7.67 -8.90
CA LEU A 34 -3.10 -8.09 -8.96
C LEU A 34 -3.58 -8.25 -10.41
N GLU A 35 -3.22 -7.30 -11.28
CA GLU A 35 -3.49 -7.38 -12.72
C GLU A 35 -2.83 -8.61 -13.34
N ASN A 36 -1.56 -8.89 -12.99
CA ASN A 36 -0.86 -10.07 -13.49
C ASN A 36 -1.51 -11.37 -13.02
N ILE A 37 -2.00 -11.44 -11.78
CA ILE A 37 -2.74 -12.60 -11.25
C ILE A 37 -4.07 -12.77 -12.00
N ALA A 38 -4.82 -11.67 -12.19
CA ALA A 38 -6.12 -11.69 -12.86
C ALA A 38 -6.02 -12.04 -14.35
N PHE A 39 -5.02 -11.51 -15.07
CA PHE A 39 -4.87 -11.69 -16.51
C PHE A 39 -4.29 -13.06 -16.89
N ARG A 40 -3.54 -13.69 -15.97
CA ARG A 40 -2.96 -15.03 -16.19
C ARG A 40 -3.86 -16.16 -15.74
N ALA A 41 -5.11 -15.90 -15.36
CA ALA A 41 -6.09 -16.81 -14.76
C ALA A 41 -6.56 -18.02 -15.62
N GLU A 42 -5.69 -18.56 -16.48
CA GLU A 42 -5.52 -20.01 -16.61
C GLU A 42 -4.72 -20.61 -15.44
N ILE A 43 -4.42 -19.82 -14.40
CA ILE A 43 -3.74 -20.33 -13.21
C ILE A 43 -4.68 -21.30 -12.50
N GLY A 44 -4.41 -22.60 -12.64
CA GLY A 44 -4.73 -23.62 -11.63
C GLY A 44 -3.96 -23.31 -10.34
N CYS A 45 -4.21 -22.13 -9.77
CA CYS A 45 -3.54 -21.64 -8.58
C CYS A 45 -4.25 -22.27 -7.40
N ASP A 46 -3.52 -23.03 -6.60
CA ASP A 46 -4.03 -23.52 -5.34
C ASP A 46 -4.52 -22.31 -4.51
N THR A 47 -5.74 -22.41 -3.97
CA THR A 47 -6.38 -21.36 -3.17
C THR A 47 -5.51 -20.89 -1.99
N VAL A 48 -4.60 -21.75 -1.51
CA VAL A 48 -3.58 -21.43 -0.50
C VAL A 48 -2.61 -20.37 -1.01
N VAL A 49 -2.13 -20.49 -2.25
CA VAL A 49 -1.18 -19.54 -2.86
C VAL A 49 -1.82 -18.16 -3.02
N LEU A 50 -3.09 -18.11 -3.48
CA LEU A 50 -3.82 -16.85 -3.60
C LEU A 50 -4.06 -16.18 -2.22
N SER A 51 -4.34 -16.98 -1.19
CA SER A 51 -4.46 -16.48 0.19
C SER A 51 -3.16 -15.85 0.68
N ASP A 52 -2.01 -16.47 0.41
CA ASP A 52 -0.72 -15.97 0.86
C ASP A 52 -0.29 -14.71 0.09
N PHE A 53 -0.55 -14.64 -1.23
CA PHE A 53 -0.38 -13.41 -1.99
C PHE A 53 -1.28 -12.29 -1.47
N SER A 54 -2.53 -12.59 -1.11
CA SER A 54 -3.45 -11.58 -0.56
C SER A 54 -2.93 -10.99 0.76
N LYS A 55 -2.43 -11.83 1.67
CA LYS A 55 -1.81 -11.38 2.93
C LYS A 55 -0.55 -10.55 2.67
N LEU A 56 0.28 -10.98 1.71
CA LEU A 56 1.50 -10.29 1.34
C LEU A 56 1.20 -8.91 0.74
N LEU A 57 0.27 -8.82 -0.21
CA LEU A 57 -0.10 -7.58 -0.91
C LEU A 57 -0.86 -6.58 -0.01
N ALA A 58 -1.57 -7.08 1.01
CA ALA A 58 -2.26 -6.22 1.96
C ALA A 58 -1.33 -5.32 2.77
N ILE A 59 -0.04 -5.67 2.93
CA ILE A 59 0.94 -4.83 3.64
C ILE A 59 1.31 -3.58 2.82
N PRO A 60 1.91 -3.69 1.62
CA PRO A 60 2.28 -2.51 0.82
C PRO A 60 1.08 -1.67 0.40
N LEU A 61 -0.11 -2.28 0.22
CA LEU A 61 -1.33 -1.52 -0.05
C LEU A 61 -1.73 -0.64 1.13
N ARG A 62 -1.78 -1.20 2.35
CA ARG A 62 -2.08 -0.44 3.57
C ARG A 62 -1.05 0.66 3.79
N ASP A 63 0.23 0.33 3.64
CA ASP A 63 1.30 1.32 3.79
C ASP A 63 1.18 2.47 2.78
N GLY A 64 0.82 2.17 1.53
CA GLY A 64 0.55 3.19 0.51
C GLY A 64 -0.64 4.08 0.88
N CYS A 65 -1.71 3.50 1.42
CA CYS A 65 -2.87 4.25 1.92
C CYS A 65 -2.51 5.12 3.14
N ASP A 66 -1.70 4.64 4.07
CA ASP A 66 -1.26 5.41 5.24
C ASP A 66 -0.42 6.63 4.83
N LEU A 67 0.44 6.49 3.81
CA LEU A 67 1.17 7.61 3.21
C LEU A 67 0.23 8.64 2.57
N MET A 68 -0.79 8.18 1.82
CA MET A 68 -1.81 9.07 1.24
C MET A 68 -2.63 9.81 2.30
N ASP A 69 -2.90 9.18 3.44
CA ASP A 69 -3.57 9.85 4.55
C ASP A 69 -2.68 10.93 5.19
N VAL A 70 -1.39 10.65 5.42
CA VAL A 70 -0.43 11.67 5.87
C VAL A 70 -0.38 12.87 4.91
N ILE A 71 -0.31 12.60 3.60
CA ILE A 71 -0.40 13.62 2.54
C ILE A 71 -1.69 14.43 2.70
N GLY A 72 -2.84 13.77 2.82
CA GLY A 72 -4.13 14.43 2.96
C GLY A 72 -4.23 15.31 4.21
N ARG A 73 -3.72 14.84 5.36
CA ARG A 73 -3.66 15.64 6.60
C ARG A 73 -2.80 16.89 6.43
N ARG A 74 -1.64 16.78 5.77
CA ARG A 74 -0.75 17.91 5.50
C ARG A 74 -1.39 18.95 4.59
N LEU A 75 -2.04 18.51 3.50
CA LEU A 75 -2.77 19.42 2.60
C LEU A 75 -3.89 20.18 3.33
N ARG A 76 -4.67 19.49 4.16
CA ARG A 76 -5.72 20.14 4.97
C ARG A 76 -5.14 21.16 5.96
N ALA A 77 -4.01 20.84 6.59
CA ALA A 77 -3.34 21.76 7.50
C ALA A 77 -2.79 23.00 6.79
N GLN A 78 -2.32 22.87 5.54
CA GLN A 78 -1.90 24.01 4.71
C GLN A 78 -3.08 24.87 4.25
N ALA A 79 -4.20 24.25 3.88
CA ALA A 79 -5.39 24.97 3.44
C ALA A 79 -6.13 25.73 4.57
N ALA A 80 -5.85 25.38 5.83
CA ALA A 80 -6.39 26.05 7.00
C ALA A 80 -5.53 27.24 7.48
N GLN A 81 -4.40 27.51 6.81
CA GLN A 81 -3.52 28.66 7.03
C GLN A 81 -3.85 29.76 6.01
#